data_AF-M3HCT2-F1
#
_entry.id   AF-M3HCT2-F1
#
_cell.length_a   1.000
_cell.length_b   1.000
_cell.length_c   1.000
_cell.angle_alpha   90.00
_cell.angle_beta   90.00
_cell.angle_gamma   90.00
#
_symmetry.space_group_name_H-M   'P 1'
#
loop_
_entity.id
_entity.type
_entity.pdbx_description
1 polymer ?
#
loop_
_entity_poly.entity_id
_entity_poly.type
_entity_poly.pdbx_seq_one_letter_code
_entity_poly.pdbx_strand_id
1 'polypeptide(L)'
;MFSKRSYLFYFLFLILILYGIWSYTDRSSWEQTPDSRLKRIESFGKNLKKGNLLGIQPWMYPIDYSNEINFSKKIQSYLEEASKNGYINPKTIVVFPEYLGTWLVVAGEKTSVVKSDKLEGSMRTLILSNPVSFIFNFFKAQGKDKIRDALFRMKAEKMLSIYSNTFSGMAKKWGVTIVAGSILLPEPYILEGKIQIRNGALKNVSYVFYRMVE
;
A
#
# COMPACT_ATOMS: atom_id res chain seq x y z
N MET A 1 45.11 13.40 27.75
CA MET A 1 44.10 13.88 26.79
C MET A 1 43.40 12.78 25.96
N PHE A 2 43.83 11.51 26.06
CA PHE A 2 43.24 10.38 25.30
C PHE A 2 41.90 9.87 25.86
N SER A 3 41.72 9.89 27.18
CA SER A 3 40.53 9.34 27.86
C SER A 3 39.20 10.02 27.46
N LYS A 4 39.17 11.34 27.29
CA LYS A 4 37.95 12.07 26.88
C LYS A 4 37.48 11.73 25.46
N ARG A 5 38.41 11.43 24.53
CA ARG A 5 38.07 11.03 23.16
C ARG A 5 37.46 9.63 23.11
N SER A 6 37.94 8.71 23.94
CA SER A 6 37.38 7.36 24.05
C SER A 6 35.96 7.36 24.63
N TYR A 7 35.69 8.17 25.67
CA TYR A 7 34.33 8.29 26.21
C TYR A 7 33.33 8.86 25.19
N LEU A 8 33.75 9.84 24.39
CA LEU A 8 32.92 10.37 23.31
C LEU A 8 32.59 9.29 22.26
N PHE A 9 33.57 8.46 21.90
CA PHE A 9 33.36 7.35 20.96
C PHE A 9 32.36 6.32 21.51
N TYR A 10 32.53 5.87 22.76
CA TYR A 10 31.59 4.92 23.38
C TYR A 10 30.19 5.49 23.51
N PHE A 11 30.07 6.79 23.83
CA PHE A 11 28.78 7.47 23.91
C PHE A 11 28.09 7.54 22.54
N LEU A 12 28.80 7.91 21.47
CA LEU A 12 28.27 7.90 20.11
C LEU A 12 27.87 6.49 19.67
N PHE A 13 28.68 5.47 20.01
CA PHE A 13 28.37 4.08 19.71
C PHE A 13 27.09 3.62 20.42
N LEU A 14 26.91 3.99 21.70
CA LEU A 14 25.69 3.70 22.45
C LEU A 14 24.46 4.35 21.81
N ILE A 15 24.56 5.61 21.38
CA ILE A 15 23.48 6.30 20.66
C ILE A 15 23.11 5.55 19.38
N LEU A 16 24.10 5.10 18.59
CA LEU A 16 23.85 4.35 17.37
C LEU A 16 23.14 3.01 17.63
N ILE A 17 23.52 2.30 18.71
CA ILE A 17 22.83 1.08 19.12
C ILE A 17 21.38 1.37 19.49
N LEU A 18 21.15 2.35 20.37
CA LEU A 18 19.79 2.71 20.81
C LEU A 18 18.91 3.14 19.63
N TYR A 19 19.48 3.90 18.69
CA TYR A 19 18.80 4.29 17.47
C TYR A 19 18.48 3.08 16.57
N GLY A 20 19.41 2.15 16.40
CA GLY A 20 19.19 0.92 15.65
C GLY A 20 18.05 0.08 16.24
N ILE A 21 18.02 -0.07 17.57
CA ILE A 21 16.93 -0.75 18.29
C ILE A 21 15.60 -0.04 18.03
N TRP A 22 15.54 1.29 18.21
CA TRP A 22 14.32 2.06 17.95
C TRP A 22 13.85 1.96 16.49
N SER A 23 14.78 1.98 15.52
CA SER A 23 14.47 1.91 14.09
C SER A 23 13.87 0.57 13.66
N TYR A 24 14.17 -0.50 14.39
CA TYR A 24 13.72 -1.85 14.07
C TYR A 24 12.50 -2.32 14.88
N THR A 25 12.33 -1.81 16.11
CA THR A 25 11.23 -2.19 17.00
C THR A 25 9.91 -1.46 16.69
N ASP A 26 8.81 -1.93 17.27
CA ASP A 26 7.47 -1.30 17.19
C ASP A 26 6.99 -1.06 15.75
N ARG A 27 7.19 -2.04 14.86
CA ARG A 27 6.61 -2.05 13.51
C ARG A 27 5.21 -2.65 13.56
N SER A 28 4.26 -2.02 12.88
CA SER A 28 2.85 -2.41 12.93
C SER A 28 2.64 -3.76 12.25
N SER A 29 2.44 -4.81 13.05
CA SER A 29 2.05 -6.15 12.60
C SER A 29 0.65 -6.56 13.04
N TRP A 30 -0.07 -5.65 13.72
CA TRP A 30 -1.38 -5.92 14.28
C TRP A 30 -2.39 -6.18 13.17
N GLU A 31 -3.08 -7.32 13.26
CA GLU A 31 -4.26 -7.57 12.45
C GLU A 31 -5.46 -6.83 13.03
N GLN A 32 -6.35 -6.37 12.17
CA GLN A 32 -7.62 -5.78 12.58
C GLN A 32 -8.81 -6.43 11.88
N THR A 33 -9.96 -6.37 12.54
CA THR A 33 -11.24 -6.65 11.91
C THR A 33 -11.62 -5.48 11.01
N PRO A 34 -11.90 -5.72 9.71
CA PRO A 34 -12.27 -4.65 8.81
C PRO A 34 -13.66 -4.12 9.16
N ASP A 35 -13.79 -2.80 9.24
CA ASP A 35 -15.07 -2.10 9.28
C ASP A 35 -15.29 -1.40 7.94
N SER A 36 -16.22 -1.94 7.14
CA SER A 36 -16.53 -1.42 5.80
C SER A 36 -17.24 -0.05 5.84
N ARG A 37 -17.86 0.36 6.96
CA ARG A 37 -18.62 1.61 7.10
C ARG A 37 -19.44 2.00 5.87
N LEU A 38 -20.19 1.03 5.33
CA LEU A 38 -21.03 1.27 4.16
C LEU A 38 -22.15 2.24 4.52
N LYS A 39 -22.03 3.47 4.01
CA LYS A 39 -23.01 4.54 4.25
C LYS A 39 -23.97 4.73 3.09
N ARG A 40 -23.57 4.36 1.88
CA ARG A 40 -24.31 4.67 0.66
C ARG A 40 -24.15 3.54 -0.36
N ILE A 41 -25.28 3.09 -0.88
CA ILE A 41 -25.37 2.17 -2.01
C ILE A 41 -26.30 2.82 -3.02
N GLU A 42 -25.83 2.97 -4.24
CA GLU A 42 -26.61 3.47 -5.37
C GLU A 42 -26.60 2.46 -6.49
N SER A 43 -27.74 2.35 -7.17
CA SER A 43 -27.90 1.50 -8.33
C SER A 43 -28.57 2.29 -9.43
N PHE A 44 -27.94 2.31 -10.61
CA PHE A 44 -28.44 3.01 -11.79
C PHE A 44 -28.66 2.02 -12.93
N GLY A 45 -29.74 2.20 -13.67
CA GLY A 45 -30.11 1.35 -14.79
C GLY A 45 -30.95 0.13 -14.40
N LYS A 46 -31.04 -0.85 -15.32
CA LYS A 46 -31.81 -2.08 -15.14
C LYS A 46 -30.88 -3.29 -15.22
N ASN A 47 -31.04 -4.23 -14.29
CA ASN A 47 -30.29 -5.47 -14.31
C ASN A 47 -30.82 -6.40 -15.42
N LEU A 48 -30.10 -6.47 -16.54
CA LEU A 48 -30.41 -7.37 -17.66
C LEU A 48 -29.68 -8.73 -17.56
N LYS A 49 -29.03 -9.03 -16.44
CA LYS A 49 -28.21 -10.23 -16.22
C LYS A 49 -27.07 -10.43 -17.24
N LYS A 50 -26.61 -9.33 -17.87
CA LYS A 50 -25.51 -9.32 -18.84
C LYS A 50 -24.18 -8.80 -18.28
N GLY A 51 -24.10 -8.62 -16.96
CA GLY A 51 -22.97 -7.98 -16.27
C GLY A 51 -23.34 -6.58 -15.76
N ASN A 52 -22.47 -6.02 -14.93
CA ASN A 52 -22.62 -4.70 -14.33
C ASN A 52 -21.26 -4.11 -13.99
N LEU A 53 -21.21 -2.79 -13.86
CA LEU A 53 -20.09 -2.08 -13.28
C LEU A 53 -20.36 -1.88 -11.79
N LEU A 54 -19.45 -2.33 -10.94
CA LEU A 54 -19.52 -2.14 -9.50
C LEU A 54 -18.40 -1.18 -9.08
N GLY A 55 -18.76 0.09 -8.86
CA GLY A 55 -17.86 1.05 -8.23
C GLY A 55 -17.83 0.84 -6.72
N ILE A 56 -16.63 0.70 -6.15
CA ILE A 56 -16.44 0.63 -4.69
C ILE A 56 -15.54 1.78 -4.29
N GLN A 57 -15.99 2.61 -3.35
CA GLN A 57 -15.18 3.64 -2.70
C GLN A 57 -14.93 3.24 -1.24
N PRO A 58 -13.80 2.58 -0.94
CA PRO A 58 -13.48 2.17 0.42
C PRO A 58 -13.24 3.37 1.33
N TRP A 59 -13.74 3.28 2.56
CA TRP A 59 -13.32 4.16 3.64
C TRP A 59 -12.10 3.53 4.35
N MET A 60 -10.91 4.07 4.09
CA MET A 60 -9.64 3.48 4.52
C MET A 60 -9.03 4.24 5.71
N TYR A 61 -8.54 3.49 6.69
CA TYR A 61 -7.67 4.00 7.74
C TYR A 61 -6.20 3.68 7.43
N PRO A 62 -5.24 4.44 7.97
CA PRO A 62 -3.82 4.11 7.83
C PRO A 62 -3.47 2.68 8.26
N ILE A 63 -4.14 2.15 9.29
CA ILE A 63 -3.96 0.76 9.75
C ILE A 63 -4.44 -0.28 8.73
N ASP A 64 -5.41 0.05 7.86
CA ASP A 64 -5.80 -0.80 6.73
C ASP A 64 -4.65 -0.96 5.72
N TYR A 65 -3.70 -0.01 5.67
CA TYR A 65 -2.52 -0.05 4.79
C TYR A 65 -1.26 -0.60 5.45
N SER A 66 -1.32 -0.92 6.74
CA SER A 66 -0.13 -1.27 7.53
C SER A 66 0.52 -2.59 7.09
N ASN A 67 -0.24 -3.52 6.52
CA ASN A 67 0.25 -4.80 6.02
C ASN A 67 -0.73 -5.41 5.00
N GLU A 68 -0.31 -6.51 4.37
CA GLU A 68 -1.08 -7.21 3.34
C GLU A 68 -2.40 -7.76 3.86
N ILE A 69 -2.40 -8.32 5.07
CA ILE A 69 -3.56 -8.97 5.67
C ILE A 69 -4.66 -7.94 5.89
N ASN A 70 -4.33 -6.81 6.50
CA ASN A 70 -5.29 -5.74 6.76
C ASN A 70 -5.85 -5.13 5.48
N PHE A 71 -4.98 -4.85 4.51
CA PHE A 71 -5.41 -4.28 3.23
C PHE A 71 -6.35 -5.25 2.50
N SER A 72 -5.96 -6.52 2.41
CA SER A 72 -6.77 -7.57 1.78
C SER A 72 -8.10 -7.78 2.49
N LYS A 73 -8.12 -7.89 3.83
CA LYS A 73 -9.34 -8.00 4.63
C LYS A 73 -10.29 -6.83 4.41
N LYS A 74 -9.75 -5.60 4.32
CA LYS A 74 -10.54 -4.40 4.08
C LYS A 74 -11.16 -4.37 2.68
N ILE A 75 -10.41 -4.72 1.65
CA ILE A 75 -10.96 -4.82 0.28
C ILE A 75 -11.99 -5.95 0.19
N GLN A 76 -11.70 -7.10 0.80
CA GLN A 76 -12.58 -8.24 0.86
C GLN A 76 -13.94 -7.89 1.48
N SER A 77 -13.96 -7.13 2.57
CA SER A 77 -15.20 -6.83 3.28
C SER A 77 -16.20 -6.02 2.43
N TYR A 78 -15.73 -5.21 1.47
CA TYR A 78 -16.62 -4.55 0.50
C TYR A 78 -17.16 -5.50 -0.56
N LEU A 79 -16.34 -6.42 -1.05
CA LEU A 79 -16.77 -7.43 -2.02
C LEU A 79 -17.74 -8.43 -1.40
N GLU A 80 -17.53 -8.80 -0.13
CA GLU A 80 -18.46 -9.61 0.64
C GLU A 80 -19.82 -8.95 0.77
N GLU A 81 -19.86 -7.66 1.13
CA GLU A 81 -21.12 -6.94 1.20
C GLU A 81 -21.79 -6.89 -0.18
N ALA A 82 -21.05 -6.54 -1.22
CA ALA A 82 -21.60 -6.45 -2.57
C ALA A 82 -22.17 -7.80 -3.04
N SER A 83 -21.51 -8.90 -2.70
CA SER A 83 -22.01 -10.24 -2.99
C SER A 83 -23.26 -10.58 -2.19
N LYS A 84 -23.31 -10.27 -0.88
CA LYS A 84 -24.49 -10.50 -0.04
C LYS A 84 -25.74 -9.79 -0.57
N ASN A 85 -25.54 -8.61 -1.17
CA ASN A 85 -26.61 -7.82 -1.78
C ASN A 85 -26.88 -8.17 -3.25
N GLY A 86 -26.23 -9.21 -3.80
CA GLY A 86 -26.47 -9.67 -5.18
C GLY A 86 -25.90 -8.76 -6.28
N TYR A 87 -24.96 -7.87 -5.95
CA TYR A 87 -24.32 -6.96 -6.91
C TYR A 87 -23.14 -7.60 -7.67
N ILE A 88 -22.72 -8.80 -7.27
CA ILE A 88 -21.63 -9.55 -7.91
C ILE A 88 -22.20 -10.73 -8.68
N ASN A 89 -21.77 -10.85 -9.93
CA ASN A 89 -21.93 -12.02 -10.79
C ASN A 89 -20.64 -12.21 -11.63
N PRO A 90 -20.47 -13.33 -12.33
CA PRO A 90 -19.24 -13.60 -13.09
C PRO A 90 -18.90 -12.57 -14.19
N LYS A 91 -19.86 -11.75 -14.62
CA LYS A 91 -19.69 -10.69 -15.64
C LYS A 91 -19.55 -9.30 -15.01
N THR A 92 -19.46 -9.20 -13.68
CA THR A 92 -19.23 -7.93 -13.00
C THR A 92 -17.80 -7.45 -13.22
N ILE A 93 -17.65 -6.15 -13.49
CA ILE A 93 -16.37 -5.44 -13.46
C ILE A 93 -16.38 -4.57 -12.21
N VAL A 94 -15.44 -4.82 -11.30
CA VAL A 94 -15.28 -4.02 -10.08
C VAL A 94 -14.26 -2.92 -10.31
N VAL A 95 -14.58 -1.69 -9.91
CA VAL A 95 -13.69 -0.53 -10.07
C VAL A 95 -13.43 0.12 -8.72
N PHE A 96 -12.14 0.34 -8.44
CA PHE A 96 -11.66 1.01 -7.23
C PHE A 96 -11.09 2.41 -7.56
N PRO A 97 -11.05 3.34 -6.58
CA PRO A 97 -10.68 4.73 -6.81
C PRO A 97 -9.17 4.93 -7.02
N GLU A 98 -8.82 6.10 -7.56
CA GLU A 98 -7.44 6.56 -7.65
C GLU A 98 -6.76 6.62 -6.27
N TYR A 99 -5.43 6.48 -6.27
CA TYR A 99 -4.53 6.51 -5.11
C TYR A 99 -4.76 5.43 -4.06
N LEU A 100 -5.72 4.52 -4.25
CA LEU A 100 -6.01 3.46 -3.29
C LEU A 100 -4.77 2.66 -2.91
N GLY A 101 -3.97 2.22 -3.88
CA GLY A 101 -2.75 1.45 -3.63
C GLY A 101 -1.55 2.30 -3.19
N THR A 102 -1.58 3.62 -3.41
CA THR A 102 -0.45 4.51 -3.10
C THR A 102 -0.20 4.62 -1.60
N TRP A 103 -1.25 4.53 -0.78
CA TRP A 103 -1.15 4.59 0.67
C TRP A 103 -0.46 3.38 1.31
N LEU A 104 -0.24 2.30 0.56
CA LEU A 104 0.60 1.17 0.99
C LEU A 104 2.07 1.56 1.28
N VAL A 105 2.47 2.80 1.00
CA VAL A 105 3.77 3.36 1.40
C VAL A 105 4.05 3.22 2.91
N VAL A 106 3.01 3.15 3.75
CA VAL A 106 3.17 2.93 5.20
C VAL A 106 3.26 1.45 5.61
N ALA A 107 3.21 0.51 4.66
CA ALA A 107 3.22 -0.91 4.97
C ALA A 107 4.52 -1.36 5.66
N GLY A 108 4.41 -2.07 6.77
CA GLY A 108 5.53 -2.53 7.59
C GLY A 108 6.25 -1.42 8.37
N GLU A 109 5.65 -0.24 8.48
CA GLU A 109 6.23 0.89 9.22
C GLU A 109 5.82 0.91 10.69
N LYS A 110 6.46 1.82 11.44
CA LYS A 110 6.27 1.94 12.89
C LYS A 110 4.81 2.22 13.25
N THR A 111 4.37 1.73 14.42
CA THR A 111 3.02 2.01 14.94
C THR A 111 2.73 3.51 14.98
N SER A 112 3.74 4.34 15.28
CA SER A 112 3.63 5.81 15.25
C SER A 112 3.37 6.40 13.86
N VAL A 113 3.84 5.76 12.78
CA VAL A 113 3.52 6.17 11.40
C VAL A 113 2.08 5.80 11.07
N VAL A 114 1.66 4.60 11.47
CA VAL A 114 0.34 4.05 11.18
C VAL A 114 -0.77 4.71 12.01
N LYS A 115 -0.51 5.11 13.26
CA LYS A 115 -1.54 5.74 14.12
C LYS A 115 -1.58 7.26 14.04
N SER A 116 -0.71 7.88 13.25
CA SER A 116 -0.61 9.34 13.21
C SER A 116 -1.67 9.94 12.29
N ASP A 117 -2.38 10.94 12.82
CA ASP A 117 -3.33 11.77 12.08
C ASP A 117 -2.63 12.84 11.21
N LYS A 118 -1.31 13.02 11.37
CA LYS A 118 -0.51 14.04 10.67
C LYS A 118 0.41 13.41 9.64
N LEU A 119 0.12 13.66 8.37
CA LEU A 119 0.88 13.15 7.23
C LEU A 119 2.39 13.48 7.31
N GLU A 120 2.73 14.73 7.63
CA GLU A 120 4.13 15.20 7.65
C GLU A 120 4.96 14.54 8.76
N GLY A 121 4.37 14.39 9.97
CA GLY A 121 5.01 13.71 11.09
C GLY A 121 5.23 12.22 10.82
N SER A 122 4.27 11.57 10.15
CA SER A 122 4.38 10.19 9.69
C SER A 122 5.51 10.02 8.68
N MET A 123 5.61 10.92 7.69
CA MET A 123 6.67 10.87 6.67
C MET A 123 8.06 11.03 7.29
N ARG A 124 8.24 12.00 8.20
CA ARG A 124 9.53 12.17 8.89
C ARG A 124 9.91 10.93 9.67
N THR A 125 8.97 10.35 10.41
CA THR A 125 9.23 9.13 11.18
C THR A 125 9.57 7.96 10.27
N LEU A 126 8.87 7.81 9.15
CA LEU A 126 9.13 6.78 8.13
C LEU A 126 10.56 6.90 7.56
N ILE A 127 11.01 8.12 7.26
CA ILE A 127 12.37 8.38 6.78
C ILE A 127 13.38 8.03 7.88
N LEU A 128 13.15 8.51 9.11
CA LEU A 128 14.05 8.30 10.24
C LEU A 128 14.10 6.83 10.70
N SER A 129 13.08 6.01 10.43
CA SER A 129 13.09 4.58 10.74
C SER A 129 13.67 3.72 9.62
N ASN A 130 14.03 4.31 8.47
CA ASN A 130 14.61 3.62 7.33
C ASN A 130 15.77 4.41 6.68
N PRO A 131 16.73 4.94 7.46
CA PRO A 131 17.71 5.94 6.99
C PRO A 131 18.58 5.42 5.85
N VAL A 132 19.08 4.18 5.96
CA VAL A 132 19.99 3.58 4.96
C VAL A 132 19.27 3.40 3.63
N SER A 133 18.08 2.81 3.67
CA SER A 133 17.28 2.57 2.46
C SER A 133 16.80 3.89 1.84
N PHE A 134 16.43 4.87 2.66
CA PHE A 134 16.03 6.19 2.19
C PHE A 134 17.18 6.91 1.47
N ILE A 135 18.37 6.97 2.08
CA ILE A 135 19.55 7.61 1.48
C ILE A 135 19.88 6.97 0.12
N PHE A 136 19.90 5.64 0.05
CA PHE A 136 20.15 4.92 -1.21
C PHE A 136 19.13 5.27 -2.29
N ASN A 137 17.84 5.34 -1.94
CA ASN A 137 16.78 5.67 -2.88
C ASN A 137 16.74 7.17 -3.24
N PHE A 138 17.22 8.05 -2.35
CA PHE A 138 17.34 9.48 -2.62
C PHE A 138 18.35 9.78 -3.73
N PHE A 139 19.47 9.05 -3.79
CA PHE A 139 20.41 9.15 -4.91
C PHE A 139 19.85 8.64 -6.24
N LYS A 140 18.85 7.74 -6.19
CA LYS A 140 18.16 7.20 -7.36
C LYS A 140 16.92 8.00 -7.77
N ALA A 141 16.51 8.98 -6.96
CA ALA A 141 15.33 9.77 -7.21
C ALA A 141 15.49 10.61 -8.49
N GLN A 142 14.46 10.60 -9.34
CA GLN A 142 14.45 11.30 -10.63
C GLN A 142 13.36 12.38 -10.72
N GLY A 143 12.41 12.38 -9.78
CA GLY A 143 11.34 13.38 -9.69
C GLY A 143 11.82 14.75 -9.20
N LYS A 144 11.00 15.76 -9.45
CA LYS A 144 11.21 17.14 -8.94
C LYS A 144 11.25 17.17 -7.41
N ASP A 145 10.33 16.45 -6.77
CA ASP A 145 10.35 16.21 -5.32
C ASP A 145 11.13 14.93 -5.02
N LYS A 146 12.43 15.09 -4.74
CA LYS A 146 13.33 13.96 -4.47
C LYS A 146 12.99 13.22 -3.18
N ILE A 147 12.47 13.90 -2.17
CA ILE A 147 12.14 13.29 -0.88
C ILE A 147 10.95 12.34 -1.08
N ARG A 148 9.89 12.84 -1.72
CA ARG A 148 8.73 12.01 -2.07
C ARG A 148 9.12 10.86 -2.99
N ASP A 149 9.94 11.12 -4.01
CA ASP A 149 10.39 10.08 -4.92
C ASP A 149 11.13 8.95 -4.18
N ALA A 150 12.13 9.32 -3.39
CA ALA A 150 12.91 8.38 -2.59
C ALA A 150 12.03 7.53 -1.67
N LEU A 151 11.02 8.15 -1.04
CA LEU A 151 10.08 7.48 -0.14
C LEU A 151 9.29 6.38 -0.88
N PHE A 152 8.65 6.73 -1.99
CA PHE A 152 7.85 5.76 -2.75
C PHE A 152 8.73 4.69 -3.40
N ARG A 153 9.90 5.06 -3.93
CA ARG A 153 10.86 4.13 -4.51
C ARG A 153 11.38 3.12 -3.49
N MET A 154 11.67 3.57 -2.28
CA MET A 154 12.07 2.72 -1.15
C MET A 154 11.02 1.67 -0.80
N LYS A 155 9.73 2.01 -0.95
CA LYS A 155 8.60 1.15 -0.56
C LYS A 155 8.00 0.37 -1.73
N ALA A 156 8.41 0.66 -2.96
CA ALA A 156 7.76 0.23 -4.19
C ALA A 156 7.56 -1.29 -4.28
N GLU A 157 8.58 -2.09 -3.98
CA GLU A 157 8.49 -3.57 -4.03
C GLU A 157 7.41 -4.11 -3.07
N LYS A 158 7.39 -3.59 -1.83
CA LYS A 158 6.41 -4.02 -0.82
C LYS A 158 4.99 -3.57 -1.20
N MET A 159 4.86 -2.34 -1.68
CA MET A 159 3.58 -1.82 -2.17
C MET A 159 3.06 -2.66 -3.33
N LEU A 160 3.93 -2.95 -4.31
CA LEU A 160 3.59 -3.73 -5.49
C LEU A 160 3.14 -5.15 -5.14
N SER A 161 3.87 -5.81 -4.23
CA SER A 161 3.54 -7.15 -3.77
C SER A 161 2.16 -7.19 -3.10
N ILE A 162 1.90 -6.30 -2.14
CA ILE A 162 0.59 -6.25 -1.45
C ILE A 162 -0.54 -5.97 -2.44
N TYR A 163 -0.34 -4.97 -3.31
CA TYR A 163 -1.31 -4.55 -4.32
C TYR A 163 -1.66 -5.70 -5.27
N SER A 164 -0.63 -6.32 -5.86
CA SER A 164 -0.81 -7.38 -6.86
C SER A 164 -1.42 -8.63 -6.25
N ASN A 165 -0.94 -9.07 -5.06
CA ASN A 165 -1.47 -10.23 -4.35
C ASN A 165 -2.95 -10.03 -3.99
N THR A 166 -3.29 -8.84 -3.47
CA THR A 166 -4.66 -8.54 -3.06
C THR A 166 -5.60 -8.57 -4.25
N PHE A 167 -5.33 -7.80 -5.31
CA PHE A 167 -6.28 -7.68 -6.42
C PHE A 167 -6.33 -8.93 -7.31
N SER A 168 -5.21 -9.63 -7.53
CA SER A 168 -5.24 -10.92 -8.21
C SER A 168 -5.99 -11.98 -7.40
N GLY A 169 -5.77 -12.02 -6.07
CA GLY A 169 -6.49 -12.90 -5.16
C GLY A 169 -7.99 -12.64 -5.14
N MET A 170 -8.41 -11.37 -5.13
CA MET A 170 -9.82 -10.99 -5.18
C MET A 170 -10.46 -11.32 -6.54
N ALA A 171 -9.78 -11.00 -7.65
CA ALA A 171 -10.29 -11.32 -8.98
C ALA A 171 -10.53 -12.83 -9.15
N LYS A 172 -9.58 -13.65 -8.66
CA LYS A 172 -9.71 -15.11 -8.63
C LYS A 172 -10.84 -15.57 -7.69
N LYS A 173 -10.84 -15.13 -6.43
CA LYS A 173 -11.80 -15.56 -5.41
C LYS A 173 -13.25 -15.27 -5.79
N TRP A 174 -13.50 -14.11 -6.38
CA TRP A 174 -14.86 -13.66 -6.71
C TRP A 174 -15.26 -13.93 -8.16
N GLY A 175 -14.34 -14.42 -9.00
CA GLY A 175 -14.61 -14.71 -10.42
C GLY A 175 -14.98 -13.45 -11.23
N VAL A 176 -14.42 -12.30 -10.87
CA VAL A 176 -14.71 -10.98 -11.49
C VAL A 176 -13.45 -10.35 -12.05
N THR A 177 -13.63 -9.45 -13.02
CA THR A 177 -12.54 -8.55 -13.45
C THR A 177 -12.48 -7.36 -12.51
N ILE A 178 -11.27 -6.97 -12.07
CA ILE A 178 -11.06 -5.84 -11.17
C ILE A 178 -10.17 -4.80 -11.86
N VAL A 179 -10.70 -3.59 -12.04
CA VAL A 179 -9.90 -2.38 -12.29
C VAL A 179 -9.41 -1.89 -10.94
N ALA A 180 -8.19 -2.28 -10.59
CA ALA A 180 -7.60 -1.96 -9.31
C ALA A 180 -7.30 -0.47 -9.23
N GLY A 181 -7.63 0.15 -8.10
CA GLY A 181 -7.39 1.57 -7.86
C GLY A 181 -5.92 1.91 -8.07
N SER A 182 -5.59 3.18 -8.29
CA SER A 182 -4.24 3.48 -8.76
C SER A 182 -3.15 3.37 -7.67
N ILE A 183 -1.91 3.14 -8.11
CA ILE A 183 -0.71 3.01 -7.29
C ILE A 183 0.44 3.81 -7.92
N LEU A 184 1.27 4.44 -7.08
CA LEU A 184 2.46 5.17 -7.48
C LEU A 184 3.69 4.26 -7.42
N LEU A 185 4.31 3.97 -8.57
CA LEU A 185 5.46 3.06 -8.69
C LEU A 185 6.56 3.65 -9.59
N PRO A 186 7.84 3.27 -9.40
CA PRO A 186 8.92 3.67 -10.27
C PRO A 186 8.90 2.87 -11.57
N GLU A 187 8.68 3.57 -12.68
CA GLU A 187 8.70 3.04 -14.06
C GLU A 187 8.11 1.62 -14.17
N PRO A 188 6.84 1.42 -13.79
CA PRO A 188 6.27 0.09 -13.75
C PRO A 188 5.94 -0.40 -15.17
N TYR A 189 6.05 -1.71 -15.39
CA TYR A 189 5.79 -2.37 -16.66
C TYR A 189 5.21 -3.77 -16.44
N ILE A 190 4.64 -4.36 -17.50
CA ILE A 190 4.17 -5.75 -17.47
C ILE A 190 5.19 -6.64 -18.15
N LEU A 191 5.57 -7.72 -17.47
CA LEU A 191 6.38 -8.80 -18.02
C LEU A 191 5.72 -10.13 -17.64
N GLU A 192 5.37 -10.93 -18.65
CA GLU A 192 4.75 -12.25 -18.47
C GLU A 192 3.50 -12.21 -17.55
N GLY A 193 2.65 -11.19 -17.74
CA GLY A 193 1.43 -11.00 -16.95
C GLY A 193 1.64 -10.56 -15.50
N LYS A 194 2.88 -10.31 -15.08
CA LYS A 194 3.23 -9.77 -13.77
C LYS A 194 3.64 -8.31 -13.88
N ILE A 195 3.23 -7.53 -12.90
CA ILE A 195 3.69 -6.14 -12.77
C ILE A 195 5.11 -6.17 -12.19
N GLN A 196 6.02 -5.44 -12.84
CA GLN A 196 7.41 -5.28 -12.45
C GLN A 196 7.74 -3.79 -12.35
N ILE A 197 8.80 -3.46 -11.62
CA ILE A 197 9.30 -2.09 -11.50
C ILE A 197 10.76 -2.01 -11.93
N ARG A 198 11.18 -0.84 -12.41
CA ARG A 198 12.58 -0.55 -12.73
C ARG A 198 12.94 0.87 -12.32
N ASN A 199 14.21 1.22 -12.41
CA ASN A 199 14.61 2.61 -12.19
C ASN A 199 14.06 3.50 -13.31
N GLY A 200 13.54 4.66 -12.94
CA GLY A 200 12.86 5.59 -13.83
C GLY A 200 11.89 6.49 -13.07
N ALA A 201 11.12 7.29 -13.80
CA ALA A 201 10.16 8.23 -13.22
C ALA A 201 9.06 7.51 -12.43
N LEU A 202 8.59 8.12 -11.34
CA LEU A 202 7.39 7.65 -10.67
C LEU A 202 6.17 7.87 -11.56
N LYS A 203 5.35 6.82 -11.72
CA LYS A 203 4.12 6.84 -12.51
C LYS A 203 2.94 6.42 -11.64
N ASN A 204 1.85 7.16 -11.74
CA ASN A 204 0.56 6.80 -11.15
C ASN A 204 -0.19 5.93 -12.17
N VAL A 205 -0.41 4.67 -11.84
CA VAL A 205 -0.96 3.68 -12.77
C VAL A 205 -2.05 2.85 -12.11
N SER A 206 -3.00 2.38 -12.90
CA SER A 206 -4.04 1.42 -12.50
C SER A 206 -3.89 0.17 -13.36
N TYR A 207 -4.15 -0.99 -12.76
CA TYR A 207 -4.05 -2.28 -13.42
C TYR A 207 -5.38 -3.00 -13.45
N VAL A 208 -5.59 -3.77 -14.51
CA VAL A 208 -6.76 -4.64 -14.66
C VAL A 208 -6.37 -6.07 -14.35
N PHE A 209 -6.99 -6.65 -13.33
CA PHE A 209 -6.85 -8.05 -12.95
C PHE A 209 -8.04 -8.82 -13.50
N TYR A 210 -7.80 -9.67 -14.48
CA TYR A 210 -8.84 -10.48 -15.09
C TYR A 210 -9.28 -11.61 -14.16
N ARG A 211 -10.56 -11.98 -14.27
CA ARG A 211 -11.05 -13.25 -13.72
C ARG A 211 -10.27 -14.40 -14.34
N MET A 212 -9.96 -15.42 -13.55
CA MET A 212 -9.49 -16.69 -14.10
C MET A 212 -10.68 -17.37 -14.77
N VAL A 213 -10.54 -17.70 -16.04
CA VAL A 213 -11.48 -18.57 -16.76
C VAL A 213 -10.82 -19.93 -16.79
N GLU A 214 -11.41 -20.91 -16.10
CA GLU A 214 -11.12 -22.33 -16.34
C GLU A 214 -11.77 -22.77 -17.65
#